data_AF-A0A7C9AA78-F1
#
_entry.id   AF-A0A7C9AA78-F1
#
_cell.length_a   1.000
_cell.length_b   1.000
_cell.length_c   1.000
_cell.angle_alpha   90.00
_cell.angle_beta   90.00
_cell.angle_gamma   90.00
#
_symmetry.space_group_name_H-M   'P 1'
#
loop_
_entity.id
_entity.type
_entity.pdbx_description
1 polymer ?
#
loop_
_entity_poly.entity_id
_entity_poly.type
_entity_poly.pdbx_seq_one_letter_code
_entity_poly.pdbx_strand_id
1 'polypeptide(L)'
;LAASIKAGDGILLLDDVVITHDNRPQDRLIDWFFQPVMVLKEQIRILQLGEGEMHYLEKIVLFGSNSQRMEAWENGSVIPGDPVRAAQIQGISRRLTGMVRSMSKLPTYRRKYRHLVKALLSEKEGSIKFESVRS
;
A
#
# COMPACT_ATOMS: atom_id res chain seq x y z
N LEU A 1 2.93 2.78 9.33
CA LEU A 1 3.61 1.48 9.56
C LEU A 1 4.45 1.49 10.83
N ALA A 2 5.47 2.35 10.98
CA ALA A 2 6.26 2.42 12.21
C ALA A 2 5.41 2.74 13.46
N ALA A 3 4.55 3.76 13.39
CA ALA A 3 3.59 4.08 14.45
C ALA A 3 2.65 2.90 14.75
N SER A 4 2.28 2.13 13.72
CA SER A 4 1.40 0.97 13.83
C SER A 4 2.03 -0.21 14.58
N ILE A 5 3.35 -0.23 14.78
CA ILE A 5 4.03 -1.28 15.58
C ILE A 5 3.50 -1.29 17.03
N LYS A 6 3.15 -0.11 17.57
CA LYS A 6 2.59 0.03 18.92
C LYS A 6 1.12 -0.40 19.00
N ALA A 7 0.42 -0.49 17.88
CA ALA A 7 -1.00 -0.82 17.79
C ALA A 7 -1.29 -2.33 17.77
N GLY A 8 -0.45 -3.15 18.42
CA GLY A 8 -0.71 -4.58 18.63
C GLY A 8 -0.87 -5.40 17.35
N ASP A 9 -2.05 -5.95 17.11
CA ASP A 9 -2.43 -6.80 15.98
C ASP A 9 -3.10 -6.03 14.83
N GLY A 10 -3.10 -4.70 14.87
CA GLY A 10 -3.76 -3.86 13.86
C GLY A 10 -2.87 -2.81 13.18
N ILE A 11 -3.41 -2.17 12.15
CA ILE A 11 -2.76 -1.07 11.43
C ILE A 11 -3.35 0.25 11.93
N LEU A 12 -2.52 1.08 12.59
CA LEU A 12 -2.88 2.45 12.97
C LEU A 12 -2.96 3.36 11.74
N LEU A 13 -4.10 4.04 11.58
CA LEU A 13 -4.35 5.11 10.61
C LEU A 13 -4.05 6.49 11.22
N LEU A 14 -4.12 7.53 10.39
CA LEU A 14 -3.84 8.93 10.78
C LEU A 14 -4.81 9.46 11.84
N ASP A 15 -6.07 9.00 11.85
CA ASP A 15 -7.11 9.48 12.77
C ASP A 15 -7.18 8.63 14.06
N ASP A 16 -6.07 8.01 14.47
CA ASP A 16 -5.95 7.07 15.60
C ASP A 16 -6.85 5.82 15.52
N VAL A 17 -7.47 5.58 14.37
CA VAL A 17 -8.26 4.37 14.10
C VAL A 17 -7.33 3.20 13.86
N VAL A 18 -7.54 2.10 14.59
CA VAL A 18 -6.81 0.84 14.40
C VAL A 18 -7.65 -0.12 13.56
N ILE A 19 -7.12 -0.51 12.39
CA ILE A 19 -7.72 -1.56 11.57
C ILE A 19 -7.17 -2.92 11.98
N THR A 20 -8.04 -3.82 12.44
CA THR A 20 -7.74 -5.21 12.80
C THR A 20 -8.34 -6.16 11.77
N HIS A 21 -8.11 -7.46 11.94
CA HIS A 21 -8.75 -8.49 11.11
C HIS A 21 -10.28 -8.46 11.20
N ASP A 22 -10.82 -8.07 12.36
CA ASP A 22 -12.26 -8.12 12.64
C ASP A 22 -13.01 -6.89 12.14
N ASN A 23 -12.37 -5.71 12.16
CA ASN A 23 -13.02 -4.45 11.80
C ASN A 23 -12.67 -3.96 10.38
N ARG A 24 -11.82 -4.69 9.64
CA ARG A 24 -11.41 -4.25 8.30
C ARG A 24 -12.60 -4.19 7.34
N PRO A 25 -12.67 -3.17 6.47
CA PRO A 25 -13.72 -3.13 5.47
C PRO A 25 -13.59 -4.31 4.49
N GLN A 26 -14.72 -4.92 4.15
CA GLN A 26 -14.81 -6.06 3.23
C GLN A 26 -14.71 -5.58 1.77
N ASP A 27 -13.55 -5.03 1.41
CA ASP A 27 -13.22 -4.66 0.03
C ASP A 27 -12.02 -5.47 -0.48
N ARG A 28 -12.11 -5.90 -1.74
CA ARG A 28 -11.09 -6.72 -2.40
C ARG A 28 -9.69 -6.09 -2.39
N LEU A 29 -9.60 -4.75 -2.45
CA LEU A 29 -8.32 -4.04 -2.34
C LEU A 29 -7.74 -4.24 -0.93
N ILE A 30 -8.55 -4.03 0.10
CA ILE A 30 -8.13 -4.15 1.49
C ILE A 30 -7.74 -5.58 1.80
N ASP A 31 -8.57 -6.57 1.46
CA ASP A 31 -8.23 -7.98 1.64
C ASP A 31 -6.92 -8.36 0.95
N TRP A 32 -6.63 -7.77 -0.21
CA TRP A 32 -5.42 -8.04 -0.97
C TRP A 32 -4.15 -7.48 -0.30
N PHE A 33 -4.16 -6.24 0.22
CA PHE A 33 -2.94 -5.65 0.81
C PHE A 33 -2.81 -5.84 2.32
N PHE A 34 -3.90 -6.12 3.03
CA PHE A 34 -3.91 -6.14 4.50
C PHE A 34 -2.92 -7.17 5.06
N GLN A 35 -2.99 -8.42 4.59
CA GLN A 35 -2.10 -9.48 5.06
C GLN A 35 -0.61 -9.20 4.76
N PRO A 36 -0.23 -8.80 3.53
CA PRO A 36 1.15 -8.36 3.24
C PRO A 36 1.65 -7.22 4.14
N VAL A 37 0.80 -6.22 4.43
CA VAL A 37 1.18 -5.08 5.29
C VAL A 37 1.37 -5.51 6.74
N MET A 38 0.50 -6.41 7.24
CA MET A 38 0.66 -7.01 8.57
C MET A 38 1.96 -7.80 8.72
N VAL A 39 2.31 -8.60 7.71
CA VAL A 39 3.59 -9.35 7.69
C VAL A 39 4.78 -8.39 7.69
N LEU A 40 4.75 -7.30 6.91
CA LEU A 40 5.81 -6.31 6.93
C LEU A 40 5.94 -5.60 8.28
N LYS A 41 4.81 -5.21 8.88
CA LYS A 41 4.78 -4.61 10.21
C LYS A 41 5.49 -5.52 11.21
N GLU A 42 5.18 -6.81 11.19
CA GLU A 42 5.77 -7.79 12.09
C GLU A 42 7.28 -7.97 11.86
N GLN A 43 7.72 -7.98 10.60
CA GLN A 43 9.14 -8.04 10.28
C GLN A 43 9.91 -6.81 10.77
N ILE A 44 9.34 -5.61 10.62
CA ILE A 44 9.94 -4.38 11.14
C ILE A 44 10.00 -4.44 12.68
N ARG A 45 8.95 -4.95 13.33
CA ARG A 45 8.91 -5.15 14.78
C ARG A 45 10.02 -6.10 15.27
N ILE A 46 10.19 -7.24 14.60
CA ILE A 46 11.21 -8.24 14.96
C ILE A 46 12.62 -7.70 14.76
N LEU A 47 12.86 -6.90 13.71
CA LEU A 47 14.18 -6.33 13.44
C LEU A 47 14.60 -5.24 14.43
N GLN A 48 13.66 -4.69 15.22
CA GLN A 48 13.92 -3.68 16.24
C GLN A 48 14.81 -2.54 15.70
N LEU A 49 14.38 -1.94 14.58
CA LEU A 49 15.13 -0.87 13.94
C LEU A 49 15.24 0.33 14.89
N GLY A 50 16.45 0.87 15.03
CA GLY A 50 16.67 2.13 15.72
C GLY A 50 16.05 3.31 14.95
N GLU A 51 15.94 4.47 15.59
CA GLU A 51 15.33 5.66 14.97
C GLU A 51 16.04 6.06 13.66
N GLY A 52 17.37 6.12 13.66
CA GLY A 52 18.16 6.41 12.46
C GLY A 52 18.01 5.37 11.35
N GLU A 53 17.83 4.09 11.71
CA GLU A 53 17.60 3.01 10.74
C GLU A 53 16.18 3.04 10.17
N MET A 54 15.21 3.48 10.97
CA MET A 54 13.85 3.73 10.52
C MET A 54 13.81 4.89 9.52
N HIS A 55 14.54 5.97 9.80
CA HIS A 55 14.75 7.07 8.85
C HIS A 55 15.50 6.62 7.58
N TYR A 56 16.46 5.69 7.71
CA TYR A 56 17.10 5.09 6.55
C TYR A 56 16.12 4.28 5.70
N LEU A 57 15.26 3.44 6.33
CA LEU A 57 14.19 2.72 5.65
C LEU A 57 13.24 3.67 4.91
N GLU A 58 12.81 4.75 5.56
CA GLU A 58 11.93 5.75 4.95
C GLU A 58 12.58 6.41 3.72
N LYS A 59 13.85 6.80 3.86
CA LYS A 59 14.66 7.41 2.80
C LYS A 59 14.78 6.52 1.57
N ILE A 60 15.10 5.24 1.75
CA ILE A 60 15.20 4.30 0.62
C ILE A 60 13.83 3.94 0.02
N VAL A 61 12.76 3.96 0.82
CA VAL A 61 11.39 3.70 0.32
C VAL A 61 10.91 4.87 -0.54
N LEU A 62 11.15 6.10 -0.10
CA LEU A 62 10.66 7.30 -0.75
C LEU A 62 11.40 7.58 -2.07
N PHE A 63 12.73 7.44 -2.06
CA PHE A 63 13.57 7.84 -3.19
C PHE A 63 14.11 6.67 -4.01
N GLY A 64 14.05 5.44 -3.51
CA GLY A 64 14.49 4.25 -4.24
C GLY A 64 15.94 4.36 -4.69
N SER A 65 16.14 4.53 -6.00
CA SER A 65 17.47 4.64 -6.63
C SER A 65 17.88 6.09 -6.95
N ASN A 66 17.12 7.11 -6.54
CA ASN A 66 17.46 8.50 -6.78
C ASN A 66 18.46 9.00 -5.72
N SER A 67 19.75 8.77 -5.96
CA SER A 67 20.84 9.14 -5.05
C SER A 67 20.87 10.64 -4.75
N GLN A 68 20.67 11.50 -5.75
CA GLN A 68 20.70 12.96 -5.57
C GLN A 68 19.63 13.43 -4.55
N ARG A 69 18.41 12.89 -4.64
CA ARG A 69 17.33 13.24 -3.70
C ARG A 69 17.54 12.61 -2.33
N MET A 70 18.16 11.43 -2.27
CA MET A 70 18.59 10.85 -1.00
C MET A 70 19.64 11.74 -0.32
N GLU A 71 20.70 12.12 -1.01
CA GLU A 71 21.76 12.98 -0.45
C GLU A 71 21.21 14.34 -0.01
N ALA A 72 20.30 14.94 -0.77
CA ALA A 72 19.69 16.22 -0.41
C ALA A 72 18.73 16.15 0.79
N TRP A 73 18.22 14.97 1.16
CA TRP A 73 17.27 14.83 2.26
C TRP A 73 17.94 14.46 3.58
N GLU A 74 18.13 15.45 4.43
CA GLU A 74 18.65 15.28 5.79
C GLU A 74 17.51 14.95 6.78
N ASN A 75 17.13 13.67 6.86
CA ASN A 75 16.13 13.17 7.81
C ASN A 75 16.75 12.47 9.04
N GLY A 76 18.06 12.61 9.27
CA GLY A 76 18.76 11.91 10.34
C GLY A 76 18.89 10.39 10.11
N SER A 77 18.84 9.93 8.85
CA SER A 77 19.07 8.53 8.51
C SER A 77 20.47 8.05 8.90
N VAL A 78 20.55 6.88 9.51
CA VAL A 78 21.81 6.19 9.81
C VAL A 78 21.85 4.91 8.99
N ILE A 79 22.87 4.78 8.14
CA ILE A 79 23.10 3.57 7.36
C ILE A 79 23.72 2.52 8.31
N PRO A 80 23.16 1.31 8.42
CA PRO A 80 23.75 0.26 9.25
C PRO A 80 25.15 -0.08 8.75
N GLY A 81 26.12 -0.18 9.67
CA GLY A 81 27.49 -0.62 9.34
C GLY A 81 27.57 -2.12 9.02
N ASP A 82 26.63 -2.93 9.53
CA ASP A 82 26.52 -4.35 9.21
C ASP A 82 25.83 -4.55 7.86
N PRO A 83 26.49 -5.20 6.87
CA PRO A 83 25.91 -5.45 5.56
C PRO A 83 24.67 -6.34 5.61
N VAL A 84 24.57 -7.28 6.56
CA VAL A 84 23.40 -8.15 6.70
C VAL A 84 22.19 -7.31 7.12
N ARG A 85 22.35 -6.46 8.13
CA ARG A 85 21.33 -5.54 8.60
C ARG A 85 20.88 -4.55 7.52
N ALA A 86 21.82 -3.96 6.79
CA ALA A 86 21.50 -3.09 5.65
C ALA A 86 20.68 -3.83 4.58
N ALA A 87 21.06 -5.07 4.24
CA ALA A 87 20.33 -5.89 3.27
C ALA A 87 18.90 -6.25 3.74
N GLN A 88 18.70 -6.49 5.04
CA GLN A 88 17.38 -6.74 5.63
C GLN A 88 16.46 -5.52 5.48
N ILE A 89 16.96 -4.31 5.80
CA ILE A 89 16.20 -3.07 5.66
C ILE A 89 15.86 -2.80 4.19
N GLN A 90 16.82 -2.98 3.27
CA GLN A 90 16.56 -2.86 1.84
C GLN A 90 15.56 -3.91 1.33
N GLY A 91 15.57 -5.12 1.90
CA GLY A 91 14.58 -6.16 1.61
C GLY A 91 13.16 -5.76 1.99
N ILE A 92 12.98 -5.06 3.13
CA ILE A 92 11.70 -4.46 3.50
C ILE A 92 11.30 -3.39 2.48
N SER A 93 12.22 -2.48 2.14
CA SER A 93 11.94 -1.39 1.18
C SER A 93 11.47 -1.92 -0.18
N ARG A 94 12.13 -2.95 -0.73
CA ARG A 94 11.74 -3.58 -2.00
C ARG A 94 10.32 -4.15 -1.94
N ARG A 95 9.96 -4.81 -0.84
CA ARG A 95 8.61 -5.38 -0.65
C ARG A 95 7.54 -4.30 -0.54
N LEU A 96 7.81 -3.23 0.20
CA LEU A 96 6.91 -2.10 0.32
C LEU A 96 6.70 -1.40 -1.03
N THR A 97 7.80 -1.15 -1.75
CA THR A 97 7.76 -0.57 -3.10
C THR A 97 6.99 -1.46 -4.07
N GLY A 98 7.20 -2.79 -4.02
CA GLY A 98 6.47 -3.76 -4.82
C GLY A 98 4.95 -3.72 -4.56
N MET A 99 4.55 -3.62 -3.29
CA MET A 99 3.15 -3.47 -2.91
C MET A 99 2.54 -2.18 -3.46
N VAL A 100 3.19 -1.03 -3.26
CA VAL A 100 2.71 0.27 -3.77
C VAL A 100 2.56 0.25 -5.30
N ARG A 101 3.54 -0.34 -6.01
CA ARG A 101 3.48 -0.53 -7.47
C ARG A 101 2.38 -1.49 -7.93
N SER A 102 2.02 -2.47 -7.12
CA SER A 102 0.90 -3.37 -7.42
C SER A 102 -0.44 -2.68 -7.14
N MET A 103 -0.55 -1.92 -6.05
CA MET A 103 -1.73 -1.10 -5.74
C MET A 103 -2.06 -0.12 -6.85
N SER A 104 -1.06 0.53 -7.44
CA SER A 104 -1.26 1.49 -8.53
C SER A 104 -1.82 0.86 -9.82
N LYS A 105 -1.72 -0.47 -9.97
CA LYS A 105 -2.24 -1.22 -11.13
C LYS A 105 -3.63 -1.80 -10.90
N LEU A 106 -4.15 -1.77 -9.66
CA LEU A 106 -5.49 -2.30 -9.38
C LEU A 106 -6.55 -1.45 -10.09
N PRO A 107 -7.69 -2.04 -10.50
CA PRO A 107 -8.74 -1.31 -11.21
C PRO A 107 -9.17 -0.12 -10.36
N THR A 108 -8.73 1.07 -10.76
CA THR A 108 -9.10 2.29 -10.06
C THR A 108 -10.61 2.48 -10.17
N TYR A 109 -11.15 3.32 -9.29
CA TYR A 109 -12.52 3.81 -9.38
C TYR A 109 -12.89 4.22 -10.81
N ARG A 110 -11.96 4.81 -11.58
CA ARG A 110 -12.16 5.18 -13.00
C ARG A 110 -12.44 3.99 -13.94
N ARG A 111 -11.88 2.80 -13.68
CA ARG A 111 -12.17 1.58 -14.47
C ARG A 111 -13.50 0.96 -14.05
N LYS A 112 -13.81 0.93 -12.74
CA LYS A 112 -15.12 0.51 -12.22
C LYS A 112 -16.24 1.42 -12.74
N TYR A 113 -16.07 2.74 -12.64
CA TYR A 113 -17.00 3.75 -13.17
C TYR A 113 -17.24 3.60 -14.67
N ARG A 114 -16.18 3.46 -15.49
CA ARG A 114 -16.36 3.20 -16.92
C ARG A 114 -17.13 1.92 -17.20
N HIS A 115 -16.93 0.88 -16.39
CA HIS A 115 -17.66 -0.37 -16.55
C HIS A 115 -19.14 -0.21 -16.18
N LEU A 116 -19.44 0.49 -15.09
CA LEU A 116 -20.81 0.85 -14.69
C LEU A 116 -21.51 1.69 -15.76
N VAL A 117 -20.88 2.75 -16.26
CA VAL A 117 -21.44 3.60 -17.32
C VAL A 117 -21.71 2.79 -18.59
N LYS A 118 -20.79 1.90 -18.98
CA LYS A 118 -21.00 1.00 -20.14
C LYS A 118 -22.15 0.03 -19.92
N ALA A 119 -22.27 -0.56 -18.73
CA ALA A 119 -23.36 -1.47 -18.39
C ALA A 119 -24.72 -0.74 -18.48
N LEU A 120 -24.83 0.45 -17.90
CA LEU A 120 -26.05 1.27 -17.94
C LEU A 120 -26.43 1.69 -19.38
N LEU A 121 -25.46 2.06 -20.21
CA LEU A 121 -25.71 2.39 -21.61
C LEU A 121 -26.18 1.16 -22.42
N SER A 122 -25.57 0.00 -22.20
CA SER A 122 -25.99 -1.24 -22.87
C SER A 122 -27.40 -1.67 -22.47
N GLU A 123 -27.82 -1.43 -21.23
CA GLU A 123 -29.17 -1.73 -20.75
C GLU A 123 -30.22 -0.80 -21.39
N LYS A 124 -29.88 0.49 -21.52
CA LYS A 124 -30.67 1.48 -22.28
C LYS A 124 -30.82 1.09 -23.76
N GLU A 125 -29.73 0.71 -24.43
CA GLU A 125 -29.76 0.31 -25.84
C GLU A 125 -30.51 -1.01 -26.07
N GLY A 126 -30.40 -1.96 -25.13
CA GLY A 126 -31.18 -3.20 -25.14
C GLY A 126 -32.69 -2.94 -24.99
N SER A 127 -33.06 -2.02 -24.10
CA SER A 127 -34.46 -1.64 -23.85
C SER A 127 -35.10 -0.96 -25.08
N ILE A 128 -34.38 -0.06 -25.75
CA ILE A 128 -34.85 0.63 -26.97
C ILE A 128 -35.08 -0.36 -28.12
N LYS A 129 -34.23 -1.39 -28.26
CA LYS A 129 -34.39 -2.43 -29.28
C LYS A 129 -35.59 -3.35 -28.99
N PHE A 130 -35.89 -3.65 -27.73
CA PHE A 130 -37.05 -4.47 -27.36
C PHE A 130 -38.38 -3.75 -27.61
N GLU A 131 -38.45 -2.43 -27.41
CA GLU A 131 -39.65 -1.63 -27.73
C GLU A 131 -39.88 -1.49 -29.25
N SER A 132 -38.81 -1.29 -30.03
CA SER A 132 -38.91 -1.20 -31.49
C SER A 132 -39.31 -2.51 -32.19
N VAL A 133 -39.06 -3.68 -31.58
CA VAL A 133 -39.45 -5.00 -32.13
C VAL A 133 -40.90 -5.36 -31.77
N ARG A 134 -41.50 -4.66 -30.80
CA ARG A 134 -42.89 -4.88 -30.36
C ARG A 134 -43.91 -3.94 -31.01
N SER A 135 -43.47 -2.97 -31.83
CA SER A 135 -44.35 -2.03 -32.57
C SER A 135 -44.56 -2.47 -34.01
#